data_AF-A0A9X2AHW1-F1
#
_entry.id   AF-A0A9X2AHW1-F1
#
_cell.length_a   1.000
_cell.length_b   1.000
_cell.length_c   1.000
_cell.angle_alpha   90.00
_cell.angle_beta   90.00
_cell.angle_gamma   90.00
#
_symmetry.space_group_name_H-M   'P 1'
#
loop_
_entity.id
_entity.type
_entity.pdbx_description
1 polymer ?
#
loop_
_entity_poly.entity_id
_entity_poly.type
_entity_poly.pdbx_seq_one_letter_code
_entity_poly.pdbx_strand_id
1 'polypeptide(L)'
;MLKKIIAKPHLFFFGLIPVFILISIFKGKYQIGFNFNDNYFITDLKFWSAISAVFFGLIGLNYFALHWANKPAKKWLTIIHISLQILAFILVLTRNNWNWIGKQYSQEASLLNDHSSFVIFVSFIIFIISIFIHLINFFTSLFLKSE
;
A
#
# COMPACT_ATOMS: atom_id res chain seq x y z
N MET A 1 13.88 11.58 -11.35
CA MET A 1 13.34 10.22 -11.12
C MET A 1 11.82 10.17 -11.17
N LEU A 2 11.12 11.03 -10.39
CA LEU A 2 9.65 11.11 -10.35
C LEU A 2 8.98 11.28 -11.72
N LYS A 3 9.52 12.14 -12.60
CA LYS A 3 9.02 12.35 -13.97
C LYS A 3 8.93 11.04 -14.79
N LYS A 4 9.86 10.09 -14.62
CA LYS A 4 9.87 8.81 -15.34
C LYS A 4 8.81 7.84 -14.79
N ILE A 5 8.62 7.83 -13.46
CA ILE A 5 7.61 7.01 -12.78
C ILE A 5 6.20 7.46 -13.17
N ILE A 6 5.94 8.76 -13.21
CA ILE A 6 4.65 9.32 -13.62
C ILE A 6 4.38 9.06 -15.11
N ALA A 7 5.41 9.03 -15.96
CA ALA A 7 5.26 8.77 -17.39
C ALA A 7 4.89 7.30 -17.68
N LYS A 8 5.35 6.36 -16.84
CA LYS A 8 5.10 4.92 -16.99
C LYS A 8 4.72 4.28 -15.64
N PRO A 9 3.54 4.60 -15.09
CA PRO A 9 3.12 4.13 -13.77
C PRO A 9 3.03 2.59 -13.69
N HIS A 10 2.70 1.91 -14.79
CA HIS A 10 2.70 0.44 -14.84
C HIS A 10 4.05 -0.18 -14.45
N LEU A 11 5.18 0.43 -14.85
CA LEU A 11 6.52 -0.08 -14.48
C LEU A 11 6.79 0.04 -12.98
N PHE A 12 6.28 1.09 -12.34
CA PHE A 12 6.39 1.24 -10.89
C PHE A 12 5.64 0.13 -10.16
N PHE A 13 4.38 -0.13 -10.54
CA PHE A 13 3.58 -1.19 -9.91
C PHE A 13 4.10 -2.59 -10.21
N PHE A 14 4.54 -2.86 -11.44
CA PHE A 14 5.21 -4.13 -11.76
C PHE A 14 6.52 -4.31 -11.00
N GLY A 15 7.27 -3.23 -10.74
CA GLY A 15 8.47 -3.28 -9.90
C GLY A 15 8.19 -3.63 -8.44
N LEU A 16 7.00 -3.32 -7.93
CA LEU A 16 6.60 -3.69 -6.55
C LEU A 16 6.27 -5.19 -6.41
N ILE A 17 5.86 -5.87 -7.47
CA ILE A 17 5.53 -7.29 -7.45
C ILE A 17 6.70 -8.15 -6.92
N PRO A 18 7.90 -8.13 -7.53
CA PRO A 18 9.01 -8.93 -7.03
C PRO A 18 9.40 -8.52 -5.61
N VAL A 19 9.33 -7.23 -5.25
CA VAL A 19 9.61 -6.77 -3.88
C VAL A 19 8.68 -7.46 -2.88
N PHE A 20 7.38 -7.50 -3.14
CA PHE A 20 6.40 -8.10 -2.23
C PHE A 20 6.43 -9.62 -2.22
N ILE A 21 6.77 -10.27 -3.34
CA ILE A 21 7.05 -11.71 -3.39
C ILE A 21 8.26 -12.05 -2.52
N LEU A 22 9.36 -11.29 -2.64
CA LEU A 22 10.56 -11.50 -1.83
C LEU A 22 10.25 -11.30 -0.34
N ILE A 23 9.46 -10.28 0.03
CA ILE A 23 9.01 -10.10 1.42
C ILE A 23 8.23 -11.34 1.91
N SER A 24 7.31 -11.86 1.11
CA SER A 24 6.52 -13.04 1.46
C SER A 24 7.38 -14.29 1.67
N ILE A 25 8.42 -14.48 0.84
CA ILE A 25 9.33 -15.63 0.94
C ILE A 25 10.26 -15.49 2.16
N PHE A 26 10.91 -14.34 2.33
CA PHE A 26 12.00 -14.18 3.29
C PHE A 26 11.55 -13.84 4.71
N LYS A 27 10.38 -13.23 4.94
CA LYS A 27 10.01 -12.77 6.28
C LYS A 27 9.48 -13.83 7.26
N GLY A 28 9.54 -15.13 6.95
CA GLY A 28 9.21 -16.18 7.92
C GLY A 28 7.79 -16.04 8.51
N LYS A 29 7.51 -16.62 9.69
CA LYS A 29 6.22 -16.52 10.39
C LYS A 29 6.04 -15.15 11.08
N TYR A 30 6.27 -14.05 10.35
CA TYR A 30 6.11 -12.72 10.91
C TYR A 30 4.63 -12.36 11.00
N GLN A 31 4.12 -12.26 12.22
CA GLN A 31 2.72 -12.01 12.48
C GLN A 31 2.44 -10.50 12.57
N ILE A 32 1.27 -10.11 12.07
CA ILE A 32 0.68 -8.80 12.27
C ILE A 32 -0.47 -9.01 13.28
N GLY A 33 -0.29 -8.45 14.47
CA GLY A 33 -1.33 -8.41 15.48
C GLY A 33 -2.19 -7.15 15.31
N PHE A 34 -3.50 -7.32 15.44
CA PHE A 34 -4.48 -6.27 15.57
C PHE A 34 -5.11 -6.40 16.94
N ASN A 35 -4.98 -5.38 17.77
CA ASN A 35 -5.71 -5.29 19.02
C ASN A 35 -6.90 -4.33 18.82
N PHE A 36 -8.12 -4.88 18.90
CA PHE A 36 -9.37 -4.11 18.87
C PHE A 36 -10.17 -4.44 20.13
N ASN A 37 -10.17 -3.51 21.09
CA ASN A 37 -11.04 -3.56 22.28
C ASN A 37 -11.02 -4.95 22.96
N ASP A 38 -9.82 -5.40 23.33
CA ASP A 38 -9.50 -6.70 23.96
C ASP A 38 -9.58 -7.95 23.06
N ASN A 39 -9.95 -7.81 21.79
CA ASN A 39 -9.85 -8.89 20.80
C ASN A 39 -8.52 -8.82 20.05
N TYR A 40 -7.73 -9.89 20.14
CA TYR A 40 -6.49 -10.05 19.38
C TYR A 40 -6.73 -10.85 18.11
N PHE A 41 -6.64 -10.19 16.97
CA PHE A 41 -6.62 -10.84 15.66
C PHE A 41 -5.20 -10.90 15.14
N ILE A 42 -4.72 -12.11 14.81
CA ILE A 42 -3.37 -12.34 14.34
C ILE A 42 -3.42 -12.87 12.91
N THR A 43 -2.67 -12.24 12.03
CA THR A 43 -2.59 -12.63 10.61
C THR A 43 -1.15 -12.62 10.12
N ASP A 44 -0.88 -13.35 9.05
CA ASP A 44 0.48 -13.54 8.55
C ASP A 44 0.87 -12.43 7.57
N LEU A 45 2.03 -11.80 7.78
CA LEU A 45 2.61 -10.85 6.83
C LEU A 45 2.80 -11.49 5.44
N LYS A 46 3.05 -12.80 5.36
CA LYS A 46 3.15 -13.53 4.09
C LYS A 46 1.88 -13.42 3.27
N PHE A 47 0.72 -13.62 3.91
CA PHE A 47 -0.59 -13.53 3.27
C PHE A 47 -0.83 -12.13 2.72
N TRP A 48 -0.61 -11.10 3.53
CA TRP A 48 -0.77 -9.71 3.09
C TRP A 48 0.21 -9.33 1.98
N SER A 49 1.45 -9.81 2.06
CA SER A 49 2.46 -9.53 1.02
C SER A 49 2.11 -10.17 -0.32
N ALA A 50 1.62 -11.42 -0.30
CA ALA A 50 1.16 -12.12 -1.50
C ALA A 50 -0.07 -11.42 -2.12
N ILE A 51 -1.05 -11.04 -1.29
CA ILE A 51 -2.23 -10.29 -1.73
C ILE A 51 -1.83 -8.94 -2.33
N SER A 52 -0.94 -8.19 -1.69
CA SER A 52 -0.45 -6.92 -2.23
C SER A 52 0.24 -7.09 -3.58
N ALA A 53 1.02 -8.15 -3.78
CA ALA A 53 1.64 -8.45 -5.07
C ALA A 53 0.59 -8.65 -6.18
N VAL A 54 -0.50 -9.37 -5.89
CA VAL A 54 -1.63 -9.54 -6.83
C VAL A 54 -2.28 -8.18 -7.15
N PHE A 55 -2.56 -7.36 -6.13
CA PHE A 55 -3.13 -6.02 -6.34
C PHE A 55 -2.22 -5.12 -7.18
N PHE A 56 -0.91 -5.12 -6.95
CA PHE A 56 0.02 -4.36 -7.78
C PHE A 56 0.09 -4.88 -9.21
N GLY A 57 -0.05 -6.20 -9.41
CA GLY A 57 -0.27 -6.80 -10.72
C GLY A 57 -1.49 -6.21 -11.44
N LEU A 58 -2.65 -6.22 -10.79
CA LEU A 58 -3.89 -5.68 -11.35
C LEU A 58 -3.79 -4.17 -11.64
N ILE A 59 -3.21 -3.40 -10.72
CA ILE A 59 -3.00 -1.95 -10.89
C ILE A 59 -2.04 -1.69 -12.07
N GLY A 60 -0.94 -2.44 -12.14
CA GLY A 60 0.03 -2.35 -13.22
C GLY A 60 -0.59 -2.69 -14.56
N LEU A 61 -1.41 -3.74 -14.63
CA LEU A 61 -2.18 -4.11 -15.82
C LEU A 61 -3.15 -3.02 -16.25
N ASN A 62 -3.86 -2.36 -15.32
CA ASN A 62 -4.75 -1.25 -15.68
C ASN A 62 -3.99 -0.07 -16.30
N TYR A 63 -2.85 0.33 -15.72
CA TYR A 63 -2.02 1.39 -16.31
C TYR A 63 -1.37 0.96 -17.63
N PHE A 64 -1.04 -0.32 -17.77
CA PHE A 64 -0.52 -0.88 -19.01
C PHE A 64 -1.57 -0.90 -20.10
N ALA A 65 -2.82 -1.25 -19.77
CA ALA A 65 -3.95 -1.22 -20.71
C ALA A 65 -4.19 0.19 -21.26
N LEU A 66 -4.13 1.23 -20.40
CA LEU A 66 -4.18 2.63 -20.86
C LEU A 66 -3.02 2.95 -21.81
N HIS A 67 -1.80 2.54 -21.46
CA HIS A 67 -0.63 2.75 -22.31
C HIS A 67 -0.76 2.06 -23.67
N TRP A 68 -1.22 0.80 -23.69
CA TRP A 68 -1.50 0.04 -24.91
C TRP A 68 -2.54 0.76 -25.76
N ALA A 69 -3.65 1.19 -25.16
CA ALA A 69 -4.73 1.88 -25.85
C ALA A 69 -4.39 3.33 -26.25
N ASN A 70 -3.14 3.78 -26.08
CA ASN A 70 -2.69 5.15 -26.29
C ASN A 70 -3.55 6.20 -25.54
N LYS A 71 -4.13 5.82 -24.40
CA LYS A 71 -4.94 6.71 -23.57
C LYS A 71 -4.11 7.24 -22.41
N PRO A 72 -3.86 8.56 -22.32
CA PRO A 72 -3.04 9.11 -21.25
C PRO A 72 -3.81 9.09 -19.92
N ALA A 73 -3.21 8.52 -18.88
CA ALA A 73 -3.70 8.69 -17.52
C ALA A 73 -3.57 10.15 -17.06
N LYS A 74 -4.51 10.64 -16.24
CA LYS A 74 -4.40 11.99 -15.66
C LYS A 74 -3.20 12.03 -14.71
N LYS A 75 -2.22 12.88 -15.04
CA LYS A 75 -0.93 12.95 -14.31
C LYS A 75 -1.11 13.24 -12.82
N TRP A 76 -1.99 14.18 -12.47
CA TRP A 76 -2.24 14.57 -11.08
C TRP A 76 -2.82 13.40 -10.26
N LEU A 77 -3.85 12.70 -10.78
CA LEU A 77 -4.42 11.52 -10.11
C LEU A 77 -3.40 10.40 -9.96
N THR A 78 -2.54 10.22 -10.97
CA THR A 78 -1.42 9.26 -10.92
C THR A 78 -0.43 9.61 -9.81
N ILE A 79 -0.10 10.89 -9.63
CA ILE A 79 0.78 11.38 -8.56
C ILE A 79 0.16 11.11 -7.19
N ILE A 80 -1.12 11.46 -6.98
CA ILE A 80 -1.78 11.20 -5.69
C ILE A 80 -1.77 9.71 -5.40
N HIS A 81 -2.18 8.89 -6.37
CA HIS A 81 -2.26 7.44 -6.21
C HIS A 81 -0.91 6.85 -5.78
N ILE A 82 0.17 7.20 -6.48
CA ILE A 82 1.52 6.72 -6.12
C ILE A 82 1.94 7.25 -4.74
N SER A 83 1.68 8.53 -4.43
CA SER A 83 2.02 9.12 -3.14
C SER A 83 1.28 8.47 -1.97
N LEU A 84 -0.03 8.24 -2.10
CA LEU A 84 -0.83 7.54 -1.09
C LEU A 84 -0.39 6.08 -0.93
N GLN A 85 -0.07 5.42 -2.05
CA GLN A 85 0.43 4.05 -2.01
C GLN A 85 1.76 3.94 -1.25
N ILE A 86 2.69 4.86 -1.52
CA ILE A 86 3.98 4.94 -0.82
C ILE A 86 3.74 5.28 0.66
N LEU A 87 2.86 6.23 0.96
CA LEU A 87 2.54 6.62 2.34
C LEU A 87 1.98 5.45 3.14
N ALA A 88 1.00 4.72 2.61
CA ALA A 88 0.48 3.51 3.23
C ALA A 88 1.61 2.49 3.48
N PHE A 89 2.45 2.24 2.48
CA PHE A 89 3.54 1.29 2.65
C PHE A 89 4.54 1.71 3.74
N ILE A 90 4.92 2.98 3.79
CA ILE A 90 5.81 3.52 4.83
C ILE A 90 5.17 3.38 6.21
N LEU A 91 3.88 3.69 6.37
CA LEU A 91 3.19 3.57 7.65
C LEU A 91 3.20 2.12 8.17
N VAL A 92 2.91 1.14 7.31
CA VAL A 92 2.97 -0.28 7.69
C VAL A 92 4.39 -0.71 8.08
N LEU A 93 5.41 -0.30 7.32
CA LEU A 93 6.81 -0.64 7.62
C LEU A 93 7.30 0.00 8.91
N THR A 94 6.85 1.22 9.20
CA THR A 94 7.28 2.00 10.36
C THR A 94 6.36 1.84 11.57
N ARG A 95 5.31 1.00 11.51
CA ARG A 95 4.27 0.90 12.55
C ARG A 95 4.78 0.82 13.99
N ASN A 96 5.86 0.06 14.24
CA ASN A 96 6.42 -0.13 15.58
C ASN A 96 7.21 1.11 16.09
N ASN A 97 7.57 2.03 15.18
CA ASN A 97 8.28 3.27 15.52
C ASN A 97 7.35 4.36 16.03
N TRP A 98 6.03 4.20 15.88
CA TRP A 98 5.01 5.15 16.35
C TRP A 98 4.66 4.99 17.83
N ASN A 99 5.31 4.04 18.53
CA ASN A 99 5.21 3.88 19.97
C ASN A 99 6.24 4.81 20.64
N TRP A 100 5.89 6.10 20.71
CA TRP A 100 6.76 7.20 21.15
C TRP A 100 7.04 7.23 22.67
N ILE A 101 6.18 6.62 23.47
CA ILE A 101 6.18 6.62 24.93
C ILE A 101 6.24 5.13 25.32
N GLY A 102 7.02 4.75 26.34
CA GLY A 102 6.98 3.36 26.83
C GLY A 102 8.10 2.42 26.39
N LYS A 103 9.06 2.79 25.51
CA LYS A 103 10.23 1.92 25.23
C LYS A 103 11.11 1.64 26.48
N GLN A 104 10.95 2.44 27.53
CA GLN A 104 11.68 2.35 28.80
C GLN A 104 10.80 1.98 30.01
N TYR A 105 9.51 1.69 29.82
CA TYR A 105 8.57 1.40 30.93
C TYR A 105 8.22 -0.09 31.02
N SER A 106 7.63 -0.49 32.15
CA SER A 106 7.22 -1.88 32.43
C SER A 106 6.29 -2.44 31.34
N GLN A 107 6.25 -3.78 31.22
CA GLN A 107 5.51 -4.49 30.18
C GLN A 107 4.03 -4.09 30.11
N GLU A 108 3.40 -3.77 31.25
CA GLU A 108 2.01 -3.29 31.35
C GLU A 108 1.82 -1.88 30.76
N ALA A 109 2.74 -0.94 31.05
CA ALA A 109 2.71 0.41 30.48
C ALA A 109 3.03 0.40 28.97
N SER A 110 3.79 -0.60 28.50
CA SER A 110 4.09 -0.78 27.07
C SER A 110 2.87 -1.23 26.24
N LEU A 111 1.95 -2.01 26.84
CA LEU A 111 0.71 -2.44 26.20
C LEU A 111 -0.29 -1.29 26.05
N LEU A 112 -0.35 -0.38 27.03
CA LEU A 112 -1.22 0.80 26.98
C LEU A 112 -0.79 1.84 25.93
N ASN A 113 0.46 1.80 25.48
CA ASN A 113 1.01 2.73 24.49
C ASN A 113 1.31 2.06 23.12
N ASP A 114 0.64 0.94 22.80
CA ASP A 114 0.80 0.31 21.49
C ASP A 114 -0.10 0.95 20.42
N HIS A 115 0.44 1.92 19.70
CA HIS A 115 -0.22 2.57 18.57
C HIS A 115 -0.05 1.81 17.25
N SER A 116 0.66 0.68 17.24
CA SER A 116 0.96 -0.05 16.00
C SER A 116 -0.31 -0.52 15.28
N SER A 117 -1.31 -1.01 16.02
CA SER A 117 -2.61 -1.44 15.48
C SER A 117 -3.35 -0.27 14.82
N PHE A 118 -3.35 0.90 15.45
CA PHE A 118 -3.97 2.10 14.90
C PHE A 118 -3.25 2.57 13.62
N VAL A 119 -1.92 2.55 13.60
CA VAL A 119 -1.14 2.91 12.41
C VAL A 119 -1.39 1.95 11.25
N ILE A 120 -1.49 0.64 11.52
CA ILE A 120 -1.88 -0.34 10.49
C ILE A 120 -3.28 -0.02 9.96
N PHE A 121 -4.24 0.27 10.84
CA PHE A 121 -5.61 0.63 10.44
C PHE A 121 -5.63 1.87 9.55
N VAL A 122 -4.98 2.96 9.96
CA VAL A 122 -4.86 4.19 9.15
C VAL A 122 -4.20 3.91 7.80
N SER A 123 -3.11 3.13 7.79
CA SER A 123 -2.45 2.72 6.55
C SER A 123 -3.38 1.95 5.62
N PHE A 124 -4.21 1.06 6.16
CA PHE A 124 -5.15 0.28 5.37
C PHE A 124 -6.20 1.20 4.73
N ILE A 125 -6.73 2.18 5.48
CA ILE A 125 -7.67 3.17 4.93
C ILE A 125 -7.02 3.99 3.81
N ILE A 126 -5.78 4.46 4.01
CA ILE A 126 -5.03 5.20 2.96
C ILE A 126 -4.85 4.35 1.71
N PHE A 127 -4.53 3.06 1.86
CA PHE A 127 -4.41 2.12 0.75
C PHE A 127 -5.73 1.97 -0.03
N ILE A 128 -6.86 1.84 0.67
CA ILE A 128 -8.18 1.74 0.03
C ILE A 128 -8.53 3.03 -0.74
N ILE A 129 -8.31 4.20 -0.14
CA ILE A 129 -8.52 5.50 -0.82
C ILE A 129 -7.64 5.61 -2.09
N SER A 130 -6.39 5.15 -1.99
CA SER A 130 -5.46 5.07 -3.12
C SER A 130 -6.04 4.27 -4.30
N ILE A 131 -6.63 3.10 -4.02
CA ILE A 131 -7.28 2.26 -5.03
C ILE A 131 -8.44 3.00 -5.70
N PHE A 132 -9.31 3.69 -4.94
CA PHE A 132 -10.42 4.44 -5.55
C PHE A 132 -9.92 5.55 -6.48
N ILE A 133 -8.88 6.28 -6.09
CA ILE A 133 -8.26 7.31 -6.94
C ILE A 133 -7.71 6.70 -8.23
N HIS A 134 -7.07 5.53 -8.15
CA HIS A 134 -6.62 4.78 -9.32
C HIS A 134 -7.78 4.38 -10.24
N LEU A 135 -8.86 3.81 -9.68
CA LEU A 135 -10.02 3.41 -10.47
C LEU A 135 -10.68 4.60 -11.16
N ILE A 136 -10.84 5.73 -10.47
CA ILE A 136 -11.33 6.98 -11.07
C ILE A 136 -10.42 7.40 -12.23
N ASN A 137 -9.11 7.40 -12.03
CA ASN A 137 -8.15 7.74 -13.07
C ASN A 137 -8.24 6.80 -14.28
N PHE A 138 -8.33 5.50 -14.02
CA PHE A 138 -8.43 4.47 -15.04
C PHE A 138 -9.69 4.63 -15.88
N PHE A 139 -10.87 4.63 -15.25
CA PHE A 139 -12.14 4.71 -15.96
C PHE A 139 -12.33 6.06 -16.66
N THR A 140 -11.95 7.17 -16.03
CA THR A 140 -12.03 8.47 -16.71
C THR A 140 -11.15 8.49 -17.95
N SER A 141 -9.91 8.01 -17.86
CA SER A 141 -8.99 7.97 -19.01
C SER A 141 -9.45 6.97 -20.09
N LEU A 142 -10.06 5.85 -19.69
CA LEU A 142 -10.56 4.84 -20.61
C LEU A 142 -11.78 5.33 -21.41
N PHE A 143 -12.73 6.00 -20.75
CA PHE A 143 -14.00 6.42 -21.37
C PHE A 143 -13.97 7.82 -21.99
N LEU A 144 -13.00 8.67 -21.63
CA LEU A 144 -12.79 9.93 -22.35
C LEU A 144 -12.47 9.62 -23.82
N LYS A 145 -13.19 10.28 -24.74
CA LYS A 145 -12.90 10.23 -26.17
C LYS A 145 -11.45 10.66 -26.39
N SER A 146 -10.68 9.84 -27.09
CA SER A 146 -9.43 10.31 -27.69
C SER A 146 -9.83 11.25 -28.82
N GLU A 147 -9.41 12.52 -28.75
CA GLU A 147 -9.45 13.41 -29.91
C GLU A 147 -8.59 12.85 -31.06
#